data_AF-A0A949GC13-F1
#
_entry.id   AF-A0A949GC13-F1
#
_cell.length_a   1.000
_cell.length_b   1.000
_cell.length_c   1.000
_cell.angle_alpha   90.00
_cell.angle_beta   90.00
_cell.angle_gamma   90.00
#
_symmetry.space_group_name_H-M   'P 1'
#
loop_
_entity.id
_entity.type
_entity.pdbx_description
1 polymer ?
#
loop_
_entity_poly.entity_id
_entity_poly.type
_entity_poly.pdbx_seq_one_letter_code
_entity_poly.pdbx_strand_id
1 'polypeptide(L)'
;VLSAMYADARKRGVTITIDPQVDTATYDRDRQCVKVNPRLTQSMGALAAARAIRQAWLHMNGAAIHPLHFAPEEAVLLNRIQEADCAIMAIRAAWEMNLSGEKAAWARIITLSGYDLATGFAREAIADFRALNNGHAGHAAFERWFFSGRCKDVDRKLIQQMLADNHGLVFENPQVSKMVTNDIIARTGELPMGKNYLSGLVETILSDPLFTEVRDRSNANFLWFIKFERSFRATEEGLERNLQGVPQIPAGAASGAPQNQESADAPRASVVAFTGVTRQNKKAKSRKSGTENVATVYYIDHFLSL
;
A
#
# COMPACT_ATOMS: atom_id res chain seq x y z
N VAL A 1 14.70 -11.54 -16.36
CA VAL A 1 14.61 -10.37 -15.44
C VAL A 1 15.17 -10.65 -14.05
N LEU A 2 14.89 -11.82 -13.45
CA LEU A 2 15.37 -12.14 -12.09
C LEU A 2 16.89 -12.04 -11.93
N SER A 3 17.66 -12.51 -12.92
CA SER A 3 19.12 -12.41 -12.93
C SER A 3 19.62 -10.96 -12.89
N ALA A 4 18.97 -10.05 -13.63
CA ALA A 4 19.31 -8.63 -13.62
C ALA A 4 19.00 -7.98 -12.26
N MET A 5 17.86 -8.31 -11.66
CA MET A 5 17.50 -7.84 -10.31
C MET A 5 18.52 -8.32 -9.27
N TYR A 6 18.88 -9.60 -9.32
CA TYR A 6 19.86 -10.16 -8.40
C TYR A 6 21.26 -9.57 -8.62
N ALA A 7 21.67 -9.34 -9.86
CA ALA A 7 22.95 -8.70 -10.17
C ALA A 7 23.02 -7.26 -9.62
N ASP A 8 21.94 -6.48 -9.76
CA ASP A 8 21.84 -5.14 -9.17
C ASP A 8 21.84 -5.21 -7.63
N ALA A 9 21.05 -6.12 -7.04
CA ALA A 9 21.01 -6.33 -5.60
C ALA A 9 22.39 -6.68 -5.03
N ARG A 10 23.12 -7.59 -5.69
CA ARG A 10 24.46 -8.00 -5.29
C ARG A 10 25.46 -6.85 -5.38
N LYS A 11 25.36 -5.98 -6.40
CA LYS A 11 26.21 -4.77 -6.50
C LYS A 11 25.99 -3.81 -5.34
N ARG A 12 24.77 -3.79 -4.79
CA ARG A 12 24.36 -2.95 -3.65
C ARG A 12 24.53 -3.66 -2.29
N GLY A 13 25.25 -4.79 -2.25
CA GLY A 13 25.60 -5.49 -1.01
C GLY A 13 24.64 -6.60 -0.58
N VAL A 14 23.57 -6.88 -1.33
CA VAL A 14 22.63 -7.94 -0.95
C VAL A 14 23.25 -9.32 -1.14
N THR A 15 23.23 -10.12 -0.08
CA THR A 15 23.74 -11.51 -0.09
C THR A 15 22.59 -12.52 -0.01
N ILE A 16 22.82 -13.74 -0.50
CA ILE A 16 21.90 -14.86 -0.31
C ILE A 16 22.55 -15.83 0.68
N THR A 17 21.85 -16.15 1.75
CA THR A 17 22.30 -17.09 2.77
C THR A 17 21.28 -18.20 2.96
N ILE A 18 21.77 -19.41 3.25
CA ILE A 18 20.91 -20.53 3.59
C ILE A 18 20.63 -20.46 5.09
N ASP A 19 19.37 -20.51 5.48
CA ASP A 19 18.96 -20.44 6.88
C ASP A 19 17.80 -21.42 7.15
N PRO A 20 17.98 -22.46 7.98
CA PRO A 20 16.91 -23.40 8.33
C PRO A 20 15.86 -22.82 9.29
N GLN A 21 16.06 -21.63 9.85
CA GLN A 21 15.13 -20.98 10.77
C GLN A 21 13.97 -20.27 10.06
N VAL A 22 14.13 -19.95 8.78
CA VAL A 22 13.06 -19.31 8.00
C VAL A 22 12.16 -20.37 7.36
N ASP A 23 10.84 -20.14 7.33
CA ASP A 23 9.91 -21.13 6.78
C ASP A 23 10.08 -21.32 5.27
N THR A 24 10.30 -20.23 4.53
CA THR A 24 10.42 -20.27 3.07
C THR A 24 11.65 -19.51 2.56
N ALA A 25 11.48 -18.26 2.12
CA ALA A 25 12.55 -17.31 1.92
C ALA A 25 12.07 -15.94 2.36
N THR A 26 12.97 -15.15 2.96
CA THR A 26 12.64 -13.81 3.44
C THR A 26 13.81 -12.87 3.18
N TYR A 27 13.48 -11.59 2.96
CA TYR A 27 14.47 -10.53 2.87
C TYR A 27 14.60 -9.85 4.23
N ASP A 28 15.81 -9.84 4.79
CA ASP A 28 16.19 -9.13 6.01
C ASP A 28 16.73 -7.75 5.61
N ARG A 29 15.96 -6.71 5.94
CA ARG A 29 16.25 -5.31 5.58
C ARG A 29 17.52 -4.82 6.26
N ASP A 30 17.67 -5.11 7.55
CA ASP A 30 18.75 -4.62 8.40
C ASP A 30 20.09 -5.24 8.01
N ARG A 31 20.08 -6.53 7.70
CA ARG A 31 21.28 -7.28 7.29
C ARG A 31 21.51 -7.28 5.79
N GLN A 32 20.61 -6.67 5.02
CA GLN A 32 20.59 -6.71 3.56
C GLN A 32 20.83 -8.13 3.01
N CYS A 33 20.13 -9.13 3.54
CA CYS A 33 20.32 -10.51 3.13
C CYS A 33 19.02 -11.22 2.81
N VAL A 34 19.04 -12.06 1.79
CA VAL A 34 17.95 -12.97 1.44
C VAL A 34 18.25 -14.32 2.06
N LYS A 35 17.45 -14.71 3.04
CA LYS A 35 17.53 -16.01 3.71
C LYS A 35 16.64 -17.00 2.99
N VAL A 36 17.16 -18.18 2.64
CA VAL A 36 16.41 -19.25 1.95
C VAL A 36 16.47 -20.53 2.78
N ASN A 37 15.32 -21.16 2.99
CA ASN A 37 15.23 -22.42 3.71
C ASN A 37 15.80 -23.59 2.88
N PRO A 38 16.83 -24.31 3.39
CA PRO A 38 17.42 -25.46 2.69
C PRO A 38 16.48 -26.66 2.55
N ARG A 39 15.39 -26.73 3.33
CA ARG A 39 14.43 -27.85 3.30
C ARG A 39 13.45 -27.76 2.13
N LEU A 40 13.41 -26.63 1.42
CA LEU A 40 12.59 -26.47 0.24
C LEU A 40 13.18 -27.26 -0.94
N THR A 41 12.30 -27.82 -1.77
CA THR A 41 12.73 -28.32 -3.09
C THR A 41 13.36 -27.18 -3.89
N GLN A 42 14.31 -27.47 -4.76
CA GLN A 42 14.98 -26.46 -5.59
C GLN A 42 13.98 -25.53 -6.30
N SER A 43 12.90 -26.09 -6.85
CA SER A 43 11.80 -25.35 -7.47
C SER A 43 11.11 -24.37 -6.52
N MET A 44 10.79 -24.79 -5.29
CA MET A 44 10.17 -23.92 -4.29
C MET A 44 11.14 -22.87 -3.75
N GLY A 45 12.38 -23.26 -3.48
CA GLY A 45 13.44 -22.36 -3.06
C GLY A 45 13.67 -21.26 -4.09
N ALA A 46 13.70 -21.60 -5.38
CA ALA A 46 13.85 -20.62 -6.47
C ALA A 46 12.68 -19.63 -6.52
N LEU A 47 11.44 -20.09 -6.36
CA LEU A 47 10.26 -19.22 -6.34
C LEU A 47 10.22 -18.31 -5.12
N ALA A 48 10.51 -18.85 -3.95
CA ALA A 48 10.57 -18.08 -2.72
C ALA A 48 11.70 -17.04 -2.79
N ALA A 49 12.88 -17.43 -3.28
CA ALA A 49 14.01 -16.53 -3.49
C ALA A 49 13.66 -15.43 -4.51
N ALA A 50 12.92 -15.73 -5.58
CA ALA A 50 12.48 -14.72 -6.53
C ALA A 50 11.63 -13.62 -5.88
N ARG A 51 10.73 -13.99 -4.96
CA ARG A 51 9.94 -13.03 -4.17
C ARG A 51 10.84 -12.19 -3.27
N ALA A 52 11.73 -12.82 -2.51
CA ALA A 52 12.61 -12.12 -1.57
C ALA A 52 13.60 -11.18 -2.29
N ILE A 53 14.14 -11.60 -3.44
CA ILE A 53 14.97 -10.74 -4.30
C ILE A 53 14.16 -9.55 -4.82
N ARG A 54 12.87 -9.74 -5.15
CA ARG A 54 12.00 -8.61 -5.51
C ARG A 54 11.80 -7.65 -4.35
N GLN A 55 11.54 -8.14 -3.16
CA GLN A 55 11.41 -7.30 -1.97
C GLN A 55 12.68 -6.48 -1.72
N ALA A 56 13.86 -7.13 -1.81
CA ALA A 56 15.14 -6.44 -1.71
C ALA A 56 15.27 -5.33 -2.77
N TRP A 57 14.93 -5.64 -4.03
CA TRP A 57 14.95 -4.68 -5.13
C TRP A 57 14.02 -3.49 -4.89
N LEU A 58 12.80 -3.71 -4.43
CA LEU A 58 11.86 -2.64 -4.09
C LEU A 58 12.39 -1.77 -2.95
N HIS A 59 13.00 -2.37 -1.93
CA HIS A 59 13.62 -1.63 -0.82
C HIS A 59 14.74 -0.71 -1.31
N MET A 60 15.67 -1.23 -2.12
CA MET A 60 16.79 -0.44 -2.65
C MET A 60 16.38 0.69 -3.60
N ASN A 61 15.16 0.65 -4.14
CA ASN A 61 14.61 1.71 -4.99
C ASN A 61 13.54 2.56 -4.27
N GLY A 62 13.44 2.43 -2.94
CA GLY A 62 12.55 3.26 -2.11
C GLY A 62 11.06 2.98 -2.30
N ALA A 63 10.69 1.83 -2.85
CA ALA A 63 9.31 1.40 -3.07
C ALA A 63 8.80 0.47 -1.96
N ALA A 64 9.68 -0.23 -1.24
CA ALA A 64 9.30 -1.09 -0.11
C ALA A 64 9.26 -0.31 1.22
N ILE A 65 8.34 0.65 1.33
CA ILE A 65 8.07 1.33 2.60
C ILE A 65 7.12 0.47 3.42
N HIS A 66 7.36 0.40 4.73
CA HIS A 66 6.53 -0.38 5.64
C HIS A 66 5.08 0.18 5.65
N PRO A 67 4.05 -0.64 5.36
CA PRO A 67 2.68 -0.13 5.20
C PRO A 67 2.12 0.57 6.45
N LEU A 68 2.57 0.17 7.64
CA LEU A 68 2.20 0.81 8.90
C LEU A 68 2.58 2.30 8.99
N HIS A 69 3.43 2.84 8.12
CA HIS A 69 3.62 4.30 8.11
C HIS A 69 2.42 5.06 7.52
N PHE A 70 1.51 4.39 6.80
CA PHE A 70 0.41 5.00 6.07
C PHE A 70 -0.89 5.06 6.86
N ALA A 71 -1.81 5.91 6.41
CA ALA A 71 -3.19 5.84 6.89
C ALA A 71 -3.79 4.44 6.59
N PRO A 72 -4.73 3.94 7.42
CA PRO A 72 -5.08 2.51 7.40
C PRO A 72 -5.56 1.98 6.04
N GLU A 73 -6.24 2.80 5.24
CA GLU A 73 -6.74 2.42 3.92
C GLU A 73 -5.59 2.31 2.91
N GLU A 74 -4.73 3.32 2.85
CA GLU A 74 -3.53 3.34 2.02
C GLU A 74 -2.56 2.24 2.42
N ALA A 75 -2.41 1.97 3.72
CA ALA A 75 -1.58 0.88 4.23
C ALA A 75 -2.05 -0.49 3.73
N VAL A 76 -3.36 -0.77 3.78
CA VAL A 76 -3.93 -2.00 3.22
C VAL A 76 -3.67 -2.10 1.72
N LEU A 77 -3.91 -1.02 0.97
CA LEU A 77 -3.68 -1.00 -0.46
C LEU A 77 -2.21 -1.25 -0.82
N LEU A 78 -1.28 -0.52 -0.19
CA LEU A 78 0.16 -0.65 -0.45
C LEU A 78 0.67 -2.05 -0.12
N ASN A 79 0.24 -2.63 1.00
CA ASN A 79 0.62 -3.99 1.38
C ASN A 79 0.15 -5.02 0.34
N ARG A 80 -1.10 -4.89 -0.14
CA ARG A 80 -1.62 -5.75 -1.23
C ARG A 80 -0.79 -5.61 -2.50
N ILE A 81 -0.46 -4.39 -2.89
CA ILE A 81 0.29 -4.11 -4.13
C ILE A 81 1.70 -4.71 -4.06
N GLN A 82 2.41 -4.54 -2.93
CA GLN A 82 3.72 -5.13 -2.72
C GLN A 82 3.67 -6.67 -2.74
N GLU A 83 2.68 -7.28 -2.09
CA GLU A 83 2.51 -8.74 -2.08
C GLU A 83 2.12 -9.31 -3.46
N ALA A 84 1.27 -8.59 -4.20
CA ALA A 84 0.90 -8.94 -5.56
C ALA A 84 2.11 -8.87 -6.49
N ASP A 85 2.88 -7.79 -6.44
CA ASP A 85 4.10 -7.59 -7.24
C ASP A 85 5.12 -8.70 -6.99
N CYS A 86 5.38 -9.03 -5.73
CA CYS A 86 6.27 -10.13 -5.38
C CYS A 86 5.78 -11.47 -5.94
N ALA A 87 4.47 -11.73 -5.87
CA ALA A 87 3.88 -12.93 -6.45
C ALA A 87 4.07 -12.98 -7.97
N ILE A 88 3.83 -11.88 -8.68
CA ILE A 88 3.99 -11.80 -10.14
C ILE A 88 5.44 -12.01 -10.54
N MET A 89 6.40 -11.49 -9.77
CA MET A 89 7.82 -11.74 -10.04
C MET A 89 8.19 -13.22 -9.91
N ALA A 90 7.57 -13.95 -8.97
CA ALA A 90 7.73 -15.41 -8.89
C ALA A 90 7.12 -16.13 -10.11
N ILE A 91 5.93 -15.72 -10.56
CA ILE A 91 5.31 -16.26 -11.80
C ILE A 91 6.21 -16.02 -13.01
N ARG A 92 6.69 -14.78 -13.17
CA ARG A 92 7.59 -14.40 -14.26
C ARG A 92 8.89 -15.21 -14.22
N ALA A 93 9.50 -15.36 -13.03
CA ALA A 93 10.71 -16.15 -12.87
C ALA A 93 10.50 -17.61 -13.29
N ALA A 94 9.41 -18.25 -12.87
CA ALA A 94 9.09 -19.61 -13.31
C ALA A 94 8.81 -19.71 -14.81
N TRP A 95 8.15 -18.70 -15.40
CA TRP A 95 7.94 -18.67 -16.85
C TRP A 95 9.27 -18.60 -17.59
N GLU A 96 10.18 -17.72 -17.17
CA GLU A 96 11.53 -17.61 -17.74
C GLU A 96 12.32 -18.92 -17.59
N MET A 97 12.24 -19.59 -16.43
CA MET A 97 12.86 -20.91 -16.21
C MET A 97 12.27 -22.01 -17.11
N ASN A 98 10.94 -21.99 -17.31
CA ASN A 98 10.27 -22.92 -18.20
C ASN A 98 10.75 -22.77 -19.65
N LEU A 99 10.94 -21.53 -20.11
CA LEU A 99 11.49 -21.24 -21.43
C LEU A 99 12.96 -21.66 -21.57
N SER A 100 13.73 -21.67 -20.47
CA SER A 100 15.11 -22.16 -20.46
C SER A 100 15.23 -23.69 -20.27
N GLY A 101 14.11 -24.42 -20.27
CA GLY A 101 14.08 -25.88 -20.13
C GLY A 101 13.94 -26.41 -18.70
N GLU A 102 14.03 -25.54 -17.69
CA GLU A 102 13.85 -25.90 -16.28
C GLU A 102 12.36 -25.81 -15.90
N LYS A 103 11.63 -26.90 -16.17
CA LYS A 103 10.16 -26.93 -16.10
C LYS A 103 9.62 -27.11 -14.69
N ALA A 104 10.43 -27.53 -13.72
CA ALA A 104 9.94 -27.96 -12.41
C ALA A 104 9.26 -26.83 -11.62
N ALA A 105 9.78 -25.60 -11.68
CA ALA A 105 9.18 -24.45 -11.01
C ALA A 105 7.81 -24.08 -11.60
N TRP A 106 7.71 -24.03 -12.93
CA TRP A 106 6.45 -23.74 -13.62
C TRP A 106 5.40 -24.83 -13.41
N ALA A 107 5.78 -26.11 -13.55
CA ALA A 107 4.91 -27.25 -13.30
C ALA A 107 4.33 -27.25 -11.88
N ARG A 108 5.10 -26.76 -10.90
CA ARG A 108 4.64 -26.64 -9.53
C ARG A 108 3.65 -25.50 -9.31
N ILE A 109 3.83 -24.36 -9.97
CA ILE A 109 2.87 -23.24 -9.85
C ILE A 109 1.51 -23.62 -10.42
N ILE A 110 1.49 -24.26 -11.60
CA ILE A 110 0.24 -24.64 -12.28
C ILE A 110 -0.55 -25.73 -11.53
N THR A 111 0.08 -26.43 -10.58
CA THR A 111 -0.57 -27.48 -9.77
C THR A 111 -0.97 -27.02 -8.37
N LEU A 112 -0.58 -25.80 -7.98
CA LEU A 112 -0.81 -25.25 -6.64
C LEU A 112 -1.70 -24.00 -6.70
N SER A 113 -1.73 -23.28 -5.58
CA SER A 113 -2.50 -22.05 -5.40
C SER A 113 -2.11 -20.91 -6.33
N GLY A 114 -1.09 -21.01 -7.17
CA GLY A 114 -0.67 -19.97 -8.12
C GLY A 114 -1.21 -20.15 -9.55
N TYR A 115 -2.06 -21.16 -9.78
CA TYR A 115 -2.55 -21.53 -11.11
C TYR A 115 -3.31 -20.40 -11.82
N ASP A 116 -4.20 -19.70 -11.13
CA ASP A 116 -4.96 -18.55 -11.64
C ASP A 116 -4.04 -17.44 -12.17
N LEU A 117 -2.97 -17.11 -11.42
CA LEU A 117 -1.99 -16.10 -11.82
C LEU A 117 -1.16 -16.58 -13.02
N ALA A 118 -0.67 -17.82 -12.95
CA ALA A 118 0.14 -18.42 -14.00
C ALA A 118 -0.61 -18.51 -15.33
N THR A 119 -1.88 -18.93 -15.30
CA THR A 119 -2.70 -19.01 -16.52
C THR A 119 -3.00 -17.64 -17.10
N GLY A 120 -3.24 -16.62 -16.27
CA GLY A 120 -3.40 -15.24 -16.74
C GLY A 120 -2.14 -14.72 -17.41
N PHE A 121 -1.00 -14.87 -16.74
CA PHE A 121 0.30 -14.48 -17.25
C PHE A 121 0.64 -15.19 -18.57
N ALA A 122 0.52 -16.53 -18.58
CA ALA A 122 0.87 -17.36 -19.72
C ALA A 122 -0.03 -17.08 -20.93
N ARG A 123 -1.33 -16.85 -20.73
CA ARG A 123 -2.24 -16.54 -21.83
C ARG A 123 -1.79 -15.31 -22.61
N GLU A 124 -1.46 -14.22 -21.89
CA GLU A 124 -0.97 -13.00 -22.53
C GLU A 124 0.42 -13.19 -23.14
N ALA A 125 1.33 -13.88 -22.44
CA ALA A 125 2.68 -14.15 -22.94
C ALA A 125 2.72 -15.04 -24.19
N ILE A 126 1.76 -15.97 -24.33
CA ILE A 126 1.61 -16.83 -25.52
C ILE A 126 0.97 -16.05 -26.66
N ALA A 127 -0.04 -15.20 -26.37
CA ALA A 127 -0.73 -14.41 -27.38
C ALA A 127 0.20 -13.36 -28.02
N ASP A 128 1.03 -12.70 -27.22
CA ASP A 128 2.08 -11.80 -27.70
C ASP A 128 3.33 -11.93 -26.82
N PHE A 129 4.43 -12.43 -27.38
CA PHE A 129 5.68 -12.57 -26.64
C PHE A 129 6.25 -11.21 -26.16
N ARG A 130 5.90 -10.10 -26.83
CA ARG A 130 6.28 -8.76 -26.39
C ARG A 130 5.58 -8.36 -25.10
N ALA A 131 4.48 -9.04 -24.73
CA ALA A 131 3.74 -8.85 -23.48
C ALA A 131 4.63 -9.00 -22.22
N LEU A 132 5.72 -9.76 -22.33
CA LEU A 132 6.71 -9.94 -21.27
C LEU A 132 7.48 -8.65 -20.94
N ASN A 133 7.73 -7.81 -21.94
CA ASN A 133 8.55 -6.60 -21.81
C ASN A 133 7.73 -5.32 -21.76
N ASN A 134 6.53 -5.31 -22.33
CA ASN A 134 5.62 -4.17 -22.26
C ASN A 134 4.76 -4.14 -20.97
N GLY A 135 4.83 -5.19 -20.14
CA GLY A 135 4.13 -5.29 -18.87
C GLY A 135 2.74 -5.94 -18.91
N HIS A 136 2.16 -6.21 -20.08
CA HIS A 136 0.78 -6.70 -20.20
C HIS A 136 0.57 -8.07 -19.54
N ALA A 137 1.54 -8.98 -19.65
CA ALA A 137 1.46 -10.28 -18.98
C ALA A 137 1.51 -10.13 -17.44
N GLY A 138 2.33 -9.21 -16.95
CA GLY A 138 2.41 -8.88 -15.51
C GLY A 138 1.12 -8.27 -15.00
N HIS A 139 0.53 -7.34 -15.75
CA HIS A 139 -0.77 -6.74 -15.47
C HIS A 139 -1.86 -7.80 -15.36
N ALA A 140 -2.00 -8.70 -16.33
CA ALA A 140 -3.06 -9.73 -16.29
C ALA A 140 -2.94 -10.65 -15.07
N ALA A 141 -1.71 -10.95 -14.62
CA ALA A 141 -1.49 -11.66 -13.37
C ALA A 141 -1.81 -10.80 -12.14
N PHE A 142 -1.48 -9.52 -12.17
CA PHE A 142 -1.79 -8.55 -11.10
C PHE A 142 -3.28 -8.44 -10.83
N GLU A 143 -4.09 -8.20 -11.85
CA GLU A 143 -5.55 -8.12 -11.69
C GLU A 143 -6.12 -9.41 -11.10
N ARG A 144 -5.68 -10.57 -11.61
CA ARG A 144 -6.11 -11.87 -11.07
C ARG A 144 -5.73 -12.08 -9.61
N TRP A 145 -4.59 -11.54 -9.17
CA TRP A 145 -4.22 -11.56 -7.77
C TRP A 145 -5.26 -10.83 -6.91
N PHE A 146 -5.73 -9.65 -7.35
CA PHE A 146 -6.79 -8.90 -6.68
C PHE A 146 -8.14 -9.59 -6.76
N PHE A 147 -8.45 -10.37 -7.80
CA PHE A 147 -9.68 -11.17 -7.83
C PHE A 147 -9.66 -12.36 -6.86
N SER A 148 -8.48 -12.78 -6.39
CA SER A 148 -8.33 -13.97 -5.57
C SER A 148 -8.65 -13.75 -4.08
N GLY A 149 -8.83 -14.87 -3.36
CA GLY A 149 -8.98 -14.84 -1.90
C GLY A 149 -7.73 -14.39 -1.14
N ARG A 150 -6.58 -14.20 -1.80
CA ARG A 150 -5.30 -13.82 -1.16
C ARG A 150 -5.38 -12.48 -0.44
N CYS A 151 -6.17 -11.53 -0.96
CA CYS A 151 -6.35 -10.23 -0.31
C CYS A 151 -6.81 -10.40 1.14
N LYS A 152 -7.75 -11.33 1.39
CA LYS A 152 -8.28 -11.58 2.73
C LYS A 152 -7.17 -11.95 3.73
N ASP A 153 -6.27 -12.85 3.33
CA ASP A 153 -5.20 -13.33 4.22
C ASP A 153 -4.14 -12.26 4.44
N VAL A 154 -3.82 -11.49 3.39
CA VAL A 154 -2.86 -10.38 3.44
C VAL A 154 -3.39 -9.24 4.32
N ASP A 155 -4.64 -8.85 4.13
CA ASP A 155 -5.31 -7.82 4.93
C ASP A 155 -5.39 -8.22 6.39
N ARG A 156 -5.77 -9.48 6.68
CA ARG A 156 -5.91 -9.98 8.04
C ARG A 156 -4.59 -9.84 8.81
N LYS A 157 -3.48 -10.23 8.19
CA LYS A 157 -2.14 -10.13 8.81
C LYS A 157 -1.77 -8.67 9.11
N LEU A 158 -1.97 -7.78 8.15
CA LEU A 158 -1.64 -6.36 8.33
C LEU A 158 -2.53 -5.70 9.38
N ILE A 159 -3.84 -5.94 9.35
CA ILE A 159 -4.78 -5.37 10.31
C ILE A 159 -4.46 -5.85 11.74
N GLN A 160 -4.07 -7.11 11.90
CA GLN A 160 -3.61 -7.62 13.20
C GLN A 160 -2.34 -6.90 13.67
N GLN A 161 -1.41 -6.59 12.76
CA GLN A 161 -0.23 -5.77 13.10
C GLN A 161 -0.63 -4.35 13.49
N MET A 162 -1.56 -3.71 12.77
CA MET A 162 -2.08 -2.38 13.12
C MET A 162 -2.74 -2.34 14.50
N LEU A 163 -3.44 -3.41 14.90
CA LEU A 163 -4.04 -3.52 16.23
C LEU A 163 -3.01 -3.76 17.33
N ALA A 164 -1.90 -4.42 17.01
CA ALA A 164 -0.82 -4.73 17.95
C ALA A 164 0.18 -3.58 18.10
N ASP A 165 0.28 -2.69 17.11
CA ASP A 165 1.19 -1.56 17.14
C ASP A 165 0.66 -0.47 18.08
N ASN A 166 1.41 -0.24 19.17
CA ASN A 166 1.10 0.79 20.15
C ASN A 166 1.66 2.17 19.74
N HIS A 167 2.56 2.22 18.76
CA HIS A 167 3.13 3.46 18.26
C HIS A 167 2.26 3.98 17.11
N GLY A 168 1.60 5.13 17.34
CA GLY A 168 0.73 5.77 16.36
C GLY A 168 1.41 5.94 14.99
N LEU A 169 0.72 5.48 13.95
CA LEU A 169 1.20 5.34 12.58
C LEU A 169 1.48 6.71 11.91
N VAL A 170 2.62 6.80 11.21
CA VAL A 170 3.44 8.02 10.97
C VAL A 170 3.03 8.87 9.75
N PHE A 171 1.73 9.11 9.53
CA PHE A 171 1.32 10.32 8.80
C PHE A 171 0.14 11.00 9.50
N GLU A 172 0.43 12.15 10.12
CA GLU A 172 -0.57 13.03 10.69
C GLU A 172 -1.52 13.58 9.61
N ASN A 173 -1.01 13.77 8.38
CA ASN A 173 -1.78 14.32 7.26
C ASN A 173 -2.18 13.25 6.22
N PRO A 174 -3.49 12.94 6.08
CA PRO A 174 -4.00 11.99 5.09
C PRO A 174 -3.71 12.36 3.63
N GLN A 175 -3.59 13.65 3.29
CA GLN A 175 -3.32 14.08 1.91
C GLN A 175 -1.90 13.72 1.47
N VAL A 176 -0.93 13.85 2.38
CA VAL A 176 0.46 13.47 2.14
C VAL A 176 0.54 11.95 1.94
N SER A 177 -0.15 11.18 2.77
CA SER A 177 -0.26 9.71 2.64
C SER A 177 -0.76 9.29 1.25
N LYS A 178 -1.77 9.98 0.69
CA LYS A 178 -2.30 9.70 -0.65
C LYS A 178 -1.33 10.04 -1.78
N MET A 179 -0.68 11.21 -1.69
CA MET A 179 0.31 11.63 -2.70
C MET A 179 1.48 10.65 -2.76
N VAL A 180 2.03 10.28 -1.60
CA VAL A 180 3.14 9.32 -1.51
C VAL A 180 2.71 7.93 -1.99
N THR A 181 1.48 7.51 -1.70
CA THR A 181 0.92 6.24 -2.19
C THR A 181 0.98 6.16 -3.73
N ASN A 182 0.62 7.22 -4.46
CA ASN A 182 0.68 7.24 -5.93
C ASN A 182 2.10 6.93 -6.44
N ASP A 183 3.10 7.65 -5.91
CA ASP A 183 4.50 7.47 -6.30
C ASP A 183 5.00 6.05 -6.00
N ILE A 184 4.62 5.47 -4.86
CA ILE A 184 5.00 4.10 -4.49
C ILE A 184 4.37 3.08 -5.43
N ILE A 185 3.10 3.23 -5.80
CA ILE A 185 2.42 2.31 -6.73
C ILE A 185 3.13 2.33 -8.07
N ALA A 186 3.44 3.52 -8.59
CA ALA A 186 4.22 3.66 -9.82
C ALA A 186 5.56 2.95 -9.67
N ARG A 187 6.37 3.26 -8.66
CA ARG A 187 7.70 2.64 -8.48
C ARG A 187 7.64 1.13 -8.26
N THR A 188 6.59 0.63 -7.63
CA THR A 188 6.41 -0.82 -7.42
C THR A 188 6.29 -1.58 -8.74
N GLY A 189 5.76 -0.96 -9.80
CA GLY A 189 5.69 -1.59 -11.11
C GLY A 189 6.98 -1.56 -11.93
N GLU A 190 8.03 -0.89 -11.45
CA GLU A 190 9.29 -0.74 -12.17
C GLU A 190 10.06 -2.07 -12.24
N LEU A 191 10.70 -2.31 -13.38
CA LEU A 191 11.50 -3.50 -13.64
C LEU A 191 12.89 -3.08 -14.14
N PRO A 192 13.97 -3.81 -13.83
CA PRO A 192 15.30 -3.46 -14.32
C PRO A 192 15.43 -3.48 -15.85
N MET A 193 14.57 -4.27 -16.49
CA MET A 193 14.45 -4.34 -17.94
C MET A 193 12.98 -4.41 -18.30
N GLY A 194 12.54 -3.56 -19.22
CA GLY A 194 11.16 -3.48 -19.69
C GLY A 194 10.44 -2.24 -19.19
N LYS A 195 9.16 -2.15 -19.55
CA LYS A 195 8.28 -1.05 -19.12
C LYS A 195 7.73 -1.33 -17.73
N ASN A 196 7.44 -0.26 -17.03
CA ASN A 196 6.72 -0.30 -15.78
C ASN A 196 5.28 -0.81 -16.03
N TYR A 197 4.96 -1.97 -15.46
CA TYR A 197 3.69 -2.65 -15.74
C TYR A 197 2.50 -2.10 -14.94
N LEU A 198 2.73 -1.21 -13.97
CA LEU A 198 1.68 -0.54 -13.19
C LEU A 198 1.50 0.93 -13.58
N SER A 199 2.44 1.54 -14.31
CA SER A 199 2.43 2.97 -14.64
C SER A 199 1.13 3.46 -15.29
N GLY A 200 0.55 2.67 -16.21
CA GLY A 200 -0.72 3.01 -16.86
C GLY A 200 -1.98 2.68 -16.04
N LEU A 201 -1.82 2.06 -14.87
CA LEU A 201 -2.89 1.58 -14.01
C LEU A 201 -3.06 2.38 -12.72
N VAL A 202 -2.14 3.29 -12.40
CA VAL A 202 -2.11 3.92 -11.08
C VAL A 202 -3.43 4.60 -10.72
N GLU A 203 -3.99 5.38 -11.65
CA GLU A 203 -5.29 6.04 -11.44
C GLU A 203 -6.43 5.03 -11.24
N THR A 204 -6.43 3.94 -12.01
CA THR A 204 -7.42 2.86 -11.87
C THR A 204 -7.29 2.17 -10.52
N ILE A 205 -6.07 1.84 -10.08
CA ILE A 205 -5.81 1.19 -8.79
C ILE A 205 -6.30 2.06 -7.63
N LEU A 206 -6.15 3.38 -7.73
CA LEU A 206 -6.55 4.32 -6.69
C LEU A 206 -8.06 4.61 -6.66
N SER A 207 -8.76 4.40 -7.76
CA SER A 207 -10.18 4.79 -7.91
C SER A 207 -11.13 3.60 -7.91
N ASP A 208 -10.69 2.42 -8.36
CA ASP A 208 -11.54 1.26 -8.51
C ASP A 208 -11.69 0.51 -7.16
N PRO A 209 -12.93 0.29 -6.70
CA PRO A 209 -13.24 -0.51 -5.51
C PRO A 209 -12.61 -1.90 -5.49
N LEU A 210 -12.36 -2.50 -6.66
CA LEU A 210 -11.69 -3.79 -6.78
C LEU A 210 -10.35 -3.82 -6.01
N PHE A 211 -9.58 -2.73 -6.09
CA PHE A 211 -8.27 -2.63 -5.46
C PHE A 211 -8.36 -2.04 -4.05
N THR A 212 -9.22 -1.05 -3.86
CA THR A 212 -9.27 -0.22 -2.64
C THR A 212 -10.15 -0.79 -1.53
N GLU A 213 -11.23 -1.52 -1.85
CA GLU A 213 -12.15 -2.00 -0.82
C GLU A 213 -11.64 -3.26 -0.09
N VAL A 214 -11.93 -3.33 1.20
CA VAL A 214 -11.78 -4.54 2.01
C VAL A 214 -13.05 -5.36 1.93
N ARG A 215 -13.07 -6.34 1.02
CA ARG A 215 -14.26 -7.16 0.72
C ARG A 215 -14.62 -8.17 1.80
N ASP A 216 -13.64 -8.63 2.60
CA ASP A 216 -13.92 -9.53 3.72
C ASP A 216 -14.55 -8.74 4.87
N ARG A 217 -15.76 -9.15 5.27
CA ARG A 217 -16.55 -8.45 6.30
C ARG A 217 -15.82 -8.35 7.65
N SER A 218 -15.08 -9.38 8.05
CA SER A 218 -14.36 -9.36 9.33
C SER A 218 -13.24 -8.34 9.28
N ASN A 219 -12.42 -8.37 8.23
CA ASN A 219 -11.33 -7.42 8.04
C ASN A 219 -11.85 -5.98 7.92
N ALA A 220 -12.97 -5.77 7.20
CA ALA A 220 -13.60 -4.46 7.05
C ALA A 220 -14.05 -3.89 8.41
N ASN A 221 -14.65 -4.72 9.28
CA ASN A 221 -15.07 -4.30 10.61
C ASN A 221 -13.87 -3.88 11.48
N PHE A 222 -12.77 -4.66 11.49
CA PHE A 222 -11.57 -4.31 12.25
C PHE A 222 -10.89 -3.06 11.71
N LEU A 223 -10.81 -2.90 10.39
CA LEU A 223 -10.27 -1.69 9.79
C LEU A 223 -11.13 -0.47 10.14
N TRP A 224 -12.46 -0.61 10.14
CA TRP A 224 -13.37 0.44 10.58
C TRP A 224 -13.11 0.82 12.05
N PHE A 225 -12.92 -0.17 12.93
CA PHE A 225 -12.59 0.09 14.33
C PHE A 225 -11.29 0.90 14.49
N ILE A 226 -10.22 0.52 13.77
CA ILE A 226 -8.95 1.27 13.77
C ILE A 226 -9.15 2.71 13.32
N LYS A 227 -9.90 2.91 12.22
CA LYS A 227 -10.20 4.25 11.71
C LYS A 227 -11.02 5.07 12.70
N PHE A 228 -12.00 4.44 13.34
CA PHE A 228 -12.85 5.06 14.35
C PHE A 228 -12.03 5.54 15.54
N GLU A 229 -11.23 4.65 16.15
CA GLU A 229 -10.32 4.97 17.27
C GLU A 229 -9.41 6.16 16.93
N ARG A 230 -8.83 6.18 15.72
CA ARG A 230 -7.99 7.30 15.27
C ARG A 230 -8.77 8.62 15.18
N SER A 231 -9.96 8.59 14.58
CA SER A 231 -10.80 9.79 14.48
C SER A 231 -11.25 10.31 15.85
N PHE A 232 -11.48 9.39 16.79
CA PHE A 232 -11.87 9.69 18.16
C PHE A 232 -10.72 10.41 18.91
N ARG A 233 -9.52 9.82 18.92
CA ARG A 233 -8.33 10.42 19.57
C ARG A 233 -7.97 11.79 18.99
N ALA A 234 -8.02 11.93 17.66
CA ALA A 234 -7.76 13.22 17.00
C ALA A 234 -8.77 14.31 17.41
N THR A 235 -10.02 13.92 17.68
CA THR A 235 -11.06 14.84 18.17
C THR A 235 -10.84 15.21 19.63
N GLU A 236 -10.46 14.25 20.47
CA GLU A 236 -10.13 14.45 21.88
C GLU A 236 -8.94 15.39 22.07
N GLU A 237 -7.84 15.17 21.36
CA GLU A 237 -6.68 16.09 21.36
C GLU A 237 -7.05 17.50 20.89
N GLY A 238 -7.92 17.61 19.89
CA GLY A 238 -8.44 18.89 19.41
C GLY A 238 -9.27 19.62 20.47
N LEU A 239 -10.09 18.88 21.23
CA LEU A 239 -10.89 19.41 22.33
C LEU A 239 -10.01 19.86 23.50
N GLU A 240 -9.01 19.08 23.89
CA GLU A 240 -8.07 19.44 24.94
C GLU A 240 -7.26 20.71 24.61
N ARG A 241 -6.80 20.85 23.36
CA ARG A 241 -6.14 22.07 22.88
C ARG A 241 -7.05 23.29 22.93
N ASN A 242 -8.33 23.12 22.59
CA ASN A 242 -9.31 24.21 22.66
C ASN A 242 -9.65 24.59 24.12
N LEU A 243 -9.63 23.64 25.05
CA LEU A 243 -9.86 23.89 26.47
C LEU A 243 -8.67 24.56 27.16
N GLN A 244 -7.43 24.29 26.73
CA GLN A 244 -6.21 24.95 27.24
C GLN A 244 -6.07 26.42 26.79
N GLY A 245 -6.85 26.87 25.80
CA GLY A 245 -6.92 28.26 25.37
C GLY A 245 -7.90 29.14 26.17
N VAL A 246 -8.65 28.59 27.12
CA VAL A 246 -9.54 29.36 28.00
C VAL A 246 -8.74 29.84 29.21
N PRO A 247 -8.63 31.17 29.45
CA PRO A 247 -7.92 31.66 30.64
C PRO A 247 -8.58 31.08 31.90
N GLN A 248 -7.79 30.39 32.72
CA GLN A 248 -8.22 29.94 34.03
C GLN A 248 -8.64 31.16 34.85
N ILE A 249 -9.95 31.35 35.02
CA ILE A 249 -10.47 32.26 36.04
C ILE A 249 -10.04 31.67 37.39
N PRO A 250 -9.28 32.39 38.23
CA PRO A 250 -8.84 31.85 39.51
C PRO A 250 -10.06 31.43 40.33
N ALA A 251 -10.04 30.19 40.81
CA ALA A 251 -11.03 29.67 41.75
C ALA A 251 -10.93 30.45 43.06
N GLY A 252 -11.74 31.51 43.20
CA GLY A 252 -11.74 32.32 44.43
C GLY A 252 -12.33 33.72 44.38
N ALA A 253 -13.27 34.05 43.49
CA ALA A 253 -14.01 35.32 43.56
C ALA A 253 -15.49 35.08 43.86
N ALA A 254 -15.86 35.35 45.11
CA ALA A 254 -17.21 35.20 45.65
C ALA A 254 -18.19 36.23 45.07
N SER A 255 -19.39 35.73 44.75
CA SER A 255 -20.72 36.36 44.85
C SER A 255 -20.85 37.89 44.76
N GLY A 256 -21.48 38.34 43.68
CA GLY A 256 -22.17 39.63 43.62
C GLY A 256 -23.18 39.63 42.48
N ALA A 257 -24.44 39.31 42.76
CA ALA A 257 -25.54 39.58 41.85
C ALA A 257 -25.71 41.10 41.68
N PRO A 258 -26.16 41.56 40.50
CA PRO A 258 -27.52 42.10 40.47
C PRO A 258 -28.34 41.72 39.24
N GLN A 259 -29.63 41.95 39.38
CA GLN A 259 -30.75 41.61 38.52
C GLN A 259 -30.76 42.28 37.14
N ASN A 260 -31.29 41.51 36.18
CA ASN A 260 -32.08 41.88 34.99
C ASN A 260 -32.04 43.32 34.46
N GLN A 261 -31.53 43.47 33.24
CA GLN A 261 -32.17 44.27 32.19
C GLN A 261 -32.10 43.52 30.86
N GLU A 262 -33.28 43.38 30.24
CA GLU A 262 -33.49 42.86 28.89
C GLU A 262 -32.89 43.80 27.84
N SER A 263 -32.15 43.26 26.89
CA SER A 263 -32.17 43.71 25.48
C SER A 263 -31.48 42.71 24.56
N ALA A 264 -32.30 42.14 23.67
CA ALA A 264 -32.11 41.80 22.26
C ALA A 264 -30.76 41.26 21.71
N ASP A 265 -30.94 40.24 20.86
CA ASP A 265 -30.07 39.75 19.77
C ASP A 265 -28.82 38.94 20.11
N ALA A 266 -29.03 37.62 20.23
CA ALA A 266 -28.05 36.61 19.86
C ALA A 266 -28.72 35.53 18.98
N PRO A 267 -28.13 35.12 17.84
CA PRO A 267 -28.78 34.23 16.89
C PRO A 267 -28.88 32.81 17.44
N ARG A 268 -30.11 32.33 17.61
CA ARG A 268 -30.40 30.91 17.88
C ARG A 268 -30.08 30.10 16.63
N ALA A 269 -29.23 29.09 16.76
CA ALA A 269 -28.95 28.14 15.70
C ALA A 269 -30.25 27.48 15.21
N SER A 270 -30.62 27.74 13.96
CA SER A 270 -31.74 27.09 13.29
C SER A 270 -31.31 25.71 12.80
N VAL A 271 -32.01 24.66 13.23
CA VAL A 271 -31.88 23.31 12.65
C VAL A 271 -32.46 23.36 11.24
N VAL A 272 -31.58 23.39 10.23
CA VAL A 272 -31.96 23.24 8.82
C VAL A 272 -32.03 21.75 8.51
N ALA A 273 -33.25 21.23 8.37
CA ALA A 273 -33.48 19.90 7.81
C ALA A 273 -33.23 19.94 6.30
N PHE A 274 -32.30 19.12 5.79
CA PHE A 274 -32.05 18.99 4.36
C PHE A 274 -33.11 18.08 3.73
N THR A 275 -33.96 18.64 2.87
CA THR A 275 -34.82 17.88 1.95
C THR A 275 -34.01 17.41 0.75
N GLY A 276 -34.26 16.16 0.33
CA GLY A 276 -33.49 15.47 -0.70
C GLY A 276 -33.61 16.10 -2.10
N VAL A 277 -32.45 16.10 -2.77
CA VAL A 277 -32.15 16.08 -4.21
C VAL A 277 -33.24 16.56 -5.19
N THR A 278 -32.91 17.59 -5.96
CA THR A 278 -33.33 17.64 -7.38
C THR A 278 -32.15 18.03 -8.26
N ARG A 279 -31.85 17.14 -9.21
CA ARG A 279 -30.75 17.16 -10.17
C ARG A 279 -31.06 18.16 -11.29
N GLN A 280 -30.18 19.13 -11.55
CA GLN A 280 -30.17 19.85 -12.82
C GLN A 280 -28.77 19.90 -13.43
N ASN A 281 -28.66 19.28 -14.61
CA ASN A 281 -27.56 19.37 -15.55
C ASN A 281 -27.44 20.80 -16.12
N LYS A 282 -26.22 21.32 -16.27
CA LYS A 282 -25.79 22.05 -17.49
C LYS A 282 -24.27 22.28 -17.59
N LYS A 283 -23.85 22.40 -18.84
CA LYS A 283 -22.50 22.26 -19.43
C LYS A 283 -21.54 23.45 -19.21
N ALA A 284 -20.25 23.09 -19.07
CA ALA A 284 -19.02 23.60 -19.72
C ALA A 284 -18.62 25.09 -19.69
N LYS A 285 -17.35 25.37 -19.27
CA LYS A 285 -16.27 25.97 -20.10
C LYS A 285 -14.91 26.07 -19.39
N SER A 286 -13.87 26.13 -20.21
CA SER A 286 -12.43 25.90 -19.98
C SER A 286 -11.58 27.10 -19.50
N ARG A 287 -10.30 26.79 -19.19
CA ARG A 287 -9.04 27.61 -19.08
C ARG A 287 -8.68 27.98 -17.63
N LYS A 288 -7.41 27.95 -17.17
CA LYS A 288 -6.08 27.90 -17.80
C LYS A 288 -5.05 27.38 -16.77
N SER A 289 -3.92 26.90 -17.30
CA SER A 289 -2.71 26.41 -16.63
C SER A 289 -2.04 27.41 -15.68
N GLY A 290 -1.43 26.89 -14.62
CA GLY A 290 -0.50 27.60 -13.74
C GLY A 290 0.27 26.61 -12.86
N THR A 291 1.19 25.87 -13.48
CA THR A 291 2.23 25.10 -12.78
C THR A 291 3.39 26.03 -12.47
N GLU A 292 3.61 26.33 -11.19
CA GLU A 292 4.90 26.81 -10.68
C GLU A 292 4.84 26.80 -9.14
N ASN A 293 5.26 25.68 -8.54
CA ASN A 293 6.22 25.67 -7.44
C ASN A 293 6.54 24.22 -7.06
N VAL A 294 7.77 23.86 -7.41
CA VAL A 294 8.43 22.59 -7.23
C VAL A 294 8.67 22.36 -5.74
N ALA A 295 7.85 21.51 -5.12
CA ALA A 295 8.14 20.87 -3.85
C ALA A 295 8.61 19.44 -4.13
N THR A 296 9.75 19.31 -4.78
CA THR A 296 10.43 18.04 -5.02
C THR A 296 11.84 18.23 -4.49
N VAL A 297 12.37 17.23 -3.76
CA VAL A 297 13.70 17.21 -3.13
C VAL A 297 13.76 17.78 -1.70
N TYR A 298 13.09 17.15 -0.73
CA TYR A 298 13.53 17.16 0.68
C TYR A 298 13.10 15.92 1.49
N TYR A 299 12.17 15.10 1.00
CA TYR A 299 11.59 14.01 1.81
C TYR A 299 12.37 12.68 1.79
N ILE A 300 13.38 12.51 0.94
CA ILE A 300 14.03 11.20 0.75
C ILE A 300 15.14 10.94 1.79
N ASP A 301 15.84 11.98 2.27
CA ASP A 301 16.96 11.77 3.21
C ASP A 301 16.49 11.30 4.59
N HIS A 302 15.23 11.56 4.98
CA HIS A 302 14.75 11.13 6.30
C HIS A 302 14.40 9.63 6.39
N PHE A 303 14.16 8.97 5.25
CA PHE A 303 13.80 7.54 5.21
C PHE A 303 14.97 6.61 4.93
N LEU A 304 16.14 7.14 4.54
CA LEU A 304 17.37 6.36 4.39
C LEU A 304 18.18 6.28 5.69
N SER A 305 17.83 7.08 6.71
CA SER A 305 18.48 7.11 8.02
C SER A 305 17.75 6.33 9.13
N LEU A 306 16.66 5.62 8.80
CA LEU A 306 15.88 4.76 9.69
C LEU A 306 15.76 3.35 9.08
#